data_AF-A0A933LIT1-F1
#
_entry.id   AF-A0A933LIT1-F1
#
_cell.length_a   1.000
_cell.length_b   1.000
_cell.length_c   1.000
_cell.angle_alpha   90.00
_cell.angle_beta   90.00
_cell.angle_gamma   90.00
#
_symmetry.space_group_name_H-M   'P 1'
#
loop_
_entity.id
_entity.type
_entity.pdbx_description
1 polymer ?
#
loop_
_entity_poly.entity_id
_entity_poly.type
_entity_poly.pdbx_seq_one_letter_code
_entity_poly.pdbx_strand_id
1 'polypeptide(L)'
;MDQERNTLRRTALLAVLGVVLLVAGYRWWSARQAEVVPVSRTVSSFLVNWECLACRDRREDRAGPGPRPCPKCGKQEMYAVIAWACPAHGVQPVFFQYDQDGKPSMIRMPGGDWVPAYSDDGWNIRCPQCKGPMMPAELPRSADDPPPAQPAPHS
;
A
#
# COMPACT_ATOMS: atom_id res chain seq x y z
N MET A 1 57.66 33.38 4.24
CA MET A 1 56.74 32.76 3.27
C MET A 1 56.27 31.36 3.66
N ASP A 2 57.05 30.53 4.36
CA ASP A 2 56.62 29.16 4.72
C ASP A 2 55.54 29.09 5.83
N GLN A 3 55.50 30.08 6.72
CA GLN A 3 54.53 30.09 7.83
C GLN A 3 53.09 30.32 7.35
N GLU A 4 52.85 31.26 6.42
CA GLU A 4 51.52 31.49 5.83
C GLU A 4 51.02 30.27 5.05
N ARG A 5 51.92 29.59 4.32
CA ARG A 5 51.59 28.38 3.56
C ARG A 5 51.12 27.23 4.46
N ASN A 6 51.67 27.11 5.66
CA ASN A 6 51.28 26.11 6.64
C ASN A 6 49.93 26.44 7.30
N THR A 7 49.65 27.73 7.54
CA THR A 7 48.35 28.18 8.06
C THR A 7 47.23 27.88 7.07
N LEU A 8 47.43 28.21 5.79
CA LEU A 8 46.46 28.02 4.71
C LEU A 8 46.18 26.53 4.44
N ARG A 9 47.22 25.68 4.52
CA ARG A 9 47.06 24.22 4.42
C ARG A 9 46.28 23.64 5.61
N ARG A 10 46.54 24.12 6.83
CA ARG A 10 45.80 23.68 8.03
C ARG A 10 44.33 24.08 7.98
N THR A 11 44.01 25.31 7.60
CA THR A 11 42.60 25.74 7.48
C THR A 11 41.87 24.98 6.37
N ALA A 12 42.51 24.74 5.22
CA ALA A 12 41.92 23.92 4.17
C ALA A 12 41.65 22.47 4.62
N LEU A 13 42.58 21.85 5.35
CA LEU A 13 42.41 20.51 5.90
C LEU A 13 41.24 20.42 6.88
N LEU A 14 41.12 21.40 7.78
CA LEU A 14 40.03 21.45 8.76
C LEU A 14 38.67 21.67 8.10
N ALA A 15 38.60 22.51 7.06
CA ALA A 15 37.38 22.73 6.31
C ALA A 15 36.90 21.45 5.60
N VAL A 16 37.81 20.73 4.95
CA VAL A 16 37.49 19.44 4.29
C VAL A 16 37.03 18.41 5.32
N LEU A 17 37.72 18.30 6.46
CA LEU A 17 37.34 17.37 7.53
C LEU A 17 35.94 17.70 8.07
N GLY A 18 35.63 18.99 8.25
CA GLY A 18 34.31 19.47 8.66
C GLY A 18 33.21 19.03 7.70
N VAL A 19 33.41 19.20 6.39
CA VAL A 19 32.43 18.79 5.36
C VAL A 19 32.23 17.26 5.36
N VAL A 20 33.31 16.48 5.47
CA VAL A 20 33.22 15.01 5.51
C VAL A 20 32.41 14.54 6.72
N LEU A 21 32.65 15.12 7.90
CA LEU A 21 31.90 14.79 9.11
C LEU A 21 30.42 15.17 9.00
N LEU A 22 30.12 16.31 8.37
CA LEU A 22 28.74 16.76 8.14
C LEU A 22 27.98 15.80 7.21
N VAL A 23 28.61 15.37 6.11
CA VAL A 23 28.01 14.40 5.16
C VAL A 23 27.82 13.03 5.81
N ALA A 24 28.81 12.54 6.56
CA ALA A 24 28.71 11.27 7.27
C ALA A 24 27.61 11.29 8.33
N GLY A 25 27.53 12.38 9.11
CA GLY A 25 26.47 12.59 10.10
C GLY A 25 25.08 12.66 9.47
N TYR A 26 24.95 13.40 8.35
CA TYR A 26 23.69 13.48 7.61
C TYR A 26 23.26 12.12 7.07
N ARG A 27 24.20 11.34 6.48
CA ARG A 27 23.91 9.99 6.00
C ARG A 27 23.45 9.06 7.12
N TRP A 28 24.14 9.07 8.24
CA TRP A 28 23.75 8.25 9.39
C TRP A 28 22.38 8.62 9.97
N TRP A 29 22.09 9.92 10.08
CA TRP A 29 20.79 10.40 10.55
C TRP A 29 19.66 10.04 9.56
N SER A 30 19.90 10.21 8.26
CA SER A 30 18.94 9.85 7.23
C SER A 30 18.67 8.33 7.18
N ALA A 31 19.68 7.49 7.41
CA ALA A 31 19.51 6.05 7.49
C ALA A 31 18.64 5.61 8.69
N ARG A 32 18.72 6.33 9.81
CA ARG A 32 17.87 6.07 10.99
C ARG A 32 16.41 6.47 10.80
N GLN A 33 16.11 7.43 9.91
CA GLN A 33 14.72 7.80 9.62
C GLN A 33 14.03 6.86 8.63
N ALA A 34 14.76 5.93 8.01
CA ALA A 34 14.24 5.03 6.98
C ALA A 34 13.86 3.63 7.50
N GLU A 35 13.89 3.40 8.82
CA GLU A 35 13.28 2.19 9.39
C GLU A 35 11.77 2.40 9.44
N VAL A 36 11.14 2.37 8.25
CA VAL A 36 9.71 2.14 8.12
C VAL A 36 9.50 0.76 8.72
N VAL A 37 9.21 0.69 10.03
CA VAL A 37 8.69 -0.52 10.65
C VAL A 37 7.50 -0.88 9.77
N PRO A 38 7.56 -1.97 8.98
CA PRO A 38 6.39 -2.37 8.23
C PRO A 38 5.39 -2.67 9.32
N VAL A 39 4.38 -1.81 9.48
CA VAL A 39 3.27 -2.10 10.36
C VAL A 39 2.77 -3.43 9.83
N SER A 40 3.05 -4.50 10.56
CA SER A 40 2.51 -5.82 10.30
C SER A 40 1.04 -5.72 10.64
N ARG A 41 0.30 -5.03 9.77
CA ARG A 41 -1.14 -4.89 9.81
C ARG A 41 -1.65 -6.30 9.59
N THR A 42 -1.88 -7.02 10.68
CA THR A 42 -2.65 -8.25 10.64
C THR A 42 -3.93 -7.94 9.87
N VAL A 43 -4.34 -8.81 8.96
CA VAL A 43 -5.36 -8.46 7.97
C VAL A 43 -6.73 -8.18 8.61
N SER A 44 -6.90 -8.53 9.88
CA SER A 44 -8.04 -8.13 10.72
C SER A 44 -8.03 -6.68 11.23
N SER A 45 -6.94 -5.93 11.05
CA SER A 45 -6.75 -4.57 11.61
C SER A 45 -7.24 -3.42 10.71
N PHE A 46 -7.67 -3.71 9.49
CA PHE A 46 -8.18 -2.69 8.57
C PHE A 46 -9.56 -3.05 8.01
N LEU A 47 -10.33 -2.02 7.73
CA LEU A 47 -11.65 -2.14 7.10
C LEU A 47 -11.49 -2.25 5.59
N VAL A 48 -12.29 -3.11 4.98
CA VAL A 48 -12.42 -3.23 3.54
C VAL A 48 -13.88 -3.27 3.15
N ASN A 49 -14.15 -2.85 1.92
CA ASN A 49 -15.43 -3.11 1.31
C ASN A 49 -15.49 -4.58 0.91
N TRP A 50 -16.48 -5.29 1.41
CA TRP A 50 -16.87 -6.60 0.94
C TRP A 50 -17.93 -6.46 -0.14
N GLU A 51 -17.85 -7.27 -1.19
CA GLU A 51 -18.85 -7.32 -2.25
C GLU A 51 -19.19 -8.77 -2.60
N CYS A 52 -20.49 -9.08 -2.70
CA CYS A 52 -20.95 -10.37 -3.17
C CYS A 52 -20.95 -10.42 -4.70
N LEU A 53 -20.25 -11.38 -5.32
CA LEU A 53 -20.27 -11.52 -6.77
C LEU A 53 -21.64 -11.98 -7.31
N ALA A 54 -22.37 -12.84 -6.58
CA ALA A 54 -23.69 -13.31 -6.98
C ALA A 54 -24.81 -12.25 -6.93
N CYS A 55 -24.88 -11.44 -5.88
CA CYS A 55 -26.02 -10.53 -5.65
C CYS A 55 -25.64 -9.04 -5.54
N ARG A 56 -24.34 -8.72 -5.68
CA ARG A 56 -23.79 -7.36 -5.67
C ARG A 56 -24.02 -6.58 -4.36
N ASP A 57 -24.38 -7.26 -3.26
CA ASP A 57 -24.46 -6.64 -1.93
C ASP A 57 -23.08 -6.15 -1.50
N ARG A 58 -23.00 -4.92 -1.00
CA ARG A 58 -21.76 -4.27 -0.54
C ARG A 58 -21.86 -3.91 0.92
N ARG A 59 -20.80 -4.17 1.68
CA ARG A 59 -20.71 -3.85 3.11
C ARG A 59 -19.29 -3.53 3.50
N GLU A 60 -19.09 -2.62 4.43
CA GLU A 60 -17.79 -2.40 5.03
C GLU A 60 -17.63 -3.27 6.29
N ASP A 61 -16.53 -4.01 6.36
CA ASP A 61 -16.20 -4.85 7.52
C ASP A 61 -14.70 -5.12 7.56
N ARG A 62 -14.20 -5.69 8.66
CA ARG A 62 -12.80 -6.08 8.82
C ARG A 62 -12.38 -7.05 7.73
N ALA A 63 -11.20 -6.81 7.15
CA ALA A 63 -10.58 -7.77 6.26
C ALA A 63 -10.27 -9.09 7.01
N GLY A 64 -10.09 -10.16 6.24
CA GLY A 64 -9.84 -11.49 6.77
C GLY A 64 -10.10 -12.56 5.71
N PRO A 65 -10.05 -13.85 6.08
CA PRO A 65 -10.18 -14.95 5.13
C PRO A 65 -11.48 -14.89 4.35
N GLY A 66 -11.44 -15.35 3.09
CA GLY A 66 -12.61 -15.37 2.21
C GLY A 66 -12.44 -16.28 1.00
N PRO A 67 -13.52 -16.58 0.24
CA PRO A 67 -14.83 -15.93 0.31
C PRO A 67 -15.61 -16.22 1.59
N ARG A 68 -16.44 -15.26 2.00
CA ARG A 68 -17.37 -15.38 3.12
C ARG A 68 -18.79 -15.63 2.60
N PRO A 69 -19.69 -16.21 3.43
CA PRO A 69 -21.10 -16.32 3.06
C PRO A 69 -21.72 -14.92 3.02
N CYS A 70 -22.40 -14.60 1.91
CA CYS A 70 -23.09 -13.34 1.77
C CYS A 70 -24.33 -13.32 2.69
N PRO A 71 -24.50 -12.32 3.56
CA PRO A 71 -25.64 -12.25 4.49
C PRO A 71 -26.98 -12.05 3.77
N LYS A 72 -26.96 -11.57 2.52
CA LYS A 72 -28.17 -11.32 1.72
C LYS A 72 -28.67 -12.56 0.97
N CYS A 73 -27.77 -13.36 0.38
CA CYS A 73 -28.14 -14.49 -0.48
C CYS A 73 -27.62 -15.86 -0.01
N GLY A 74 -26.81 -15.91 1.05
CA GLY A 74 -26.25 -17.14 1.63
C GLY A 74 -25.09 -17.79 0.85
N LYS A 75 -24.77 -17.31 -0.36
CA LYS A 75 -23.70 -17.90 -1.20
C LYS A 75 -22.31 -17.53 -0.69
N GLN A 76 -21.36 -18.46 -0.82
CA GLN A 76 -19.93 -18.28 -0.51
C GLN A 76 -19.21 -17.47 -1.59
N GLU A 77 -19.65 -16.24 -1.82
CA GLU A 77 -19.15 -15.36 -2.88
C GLU A 77 -18.94 -13.91 -2.41
N MET A 78 -18.79 -13.68 -1.11
CA MET A 78 -18.44 -12.37 -0.57
C MET A 78 -16.92 -12.23 -0.54
N TYR A 79 -16.38 -11.27 -1.28
CA TYR A 79 -14.93 -11.03 -1.38
C TYR A 79 -14.59 -9.62 -0.94
N ALA A 80 -13.38 -9.44 -0.42
CA ALA A 80 -12.84 -8.10 -0.17
C ALA A 80 -12.57 -7.40 -1.50
N VAL A 81 -12.88 -6.12 -1.56
CA VAL A 81 -12.74 -5.27 -2.74
C VAL A 81 -11.90 -4.05 -2.37
N ILE A 82 -10.84 -3.85 -3.12
CA ILE A 82 -9.96 -2.70 -2.99
C ILE A 82 -9.91 -2.00 -4.35
N ALA A 83 -10.01 -0.69 -4.35
CA ALA A 83 -9.89 0.11 -5.57
C ALA A 83 -8.40 0.20 -5.98
N TRP A 84 -8.11 -0.08 -7.24
CA TRP A 84 -6.78 0.06 -7.83
C TRP A 84 -6.83 1.01 -9.02
N ALA A 85 -5.84 1.89 -9.13
CA ALA A 85 -5.72 2.89 -10.17
C ALA A 85 -4.68 2.50 -11.23
N CYS A 86 -5.07 2.61 -12.49
CA CYS A 86 -4.16 2.70 -13.63
C CYS A 86 -4.02 4.18 -14.04
N PRO A 87 -2.80 4.73 -14.15
CA PRO A 87 -2.61 6.13 -14.53
C PRO A 87 -3.27 6.54 -15.85
N ALA A 88 -3.39 5.62 -16.81
CA ALA A 88 -3.96 5.89 -18.13
C ALA A 88 -5.46 5.61 -18.25
N HIS A 89 -6.03 4.77 -17.38
CA HIS A 89 -7.39 4.22 -17.55
C HIS A 89 -8.30 4.39 -16.32
N GLY A 90 -7.79 5.01 -15.26
CA GLY A 90 -8.56 5.31 -14.06
C GLY A 90 -8.63 4.14 -13.07
N VAL A 91 -9.66 4.16 -12.23
CA VAL A 91 -9.82 3.27 -11.07
C VAL A 91 -10.70 2.07 -11.41
N GLN A 92 -10.30 0.88 -10.97
CA GLN A 92 -11.08 -0.34 -11.06
C GLN A 92 -11.10 -1.09 -9.73
N PRO A 93 -12.22 -1.73 -9.36
CA PRO A 93 -12.24 -2.60 -8.20
C PRO A 93 -11.46 -3.88 -8.49
N VAL A 94 -10.72 -4.37 -7.50
CA VAL A 94 -10.05 -5.67 -7.54
C VAL A 94 -10.59 -6.49 -6.37
N PHE A 95 -11.05 -7.70 -6.67
CA PHE A 95 -11.54 -8.66 -5.70
C PHE A 95 -10.36 -9.47 -5.17
N PHE A 96 -10.28 -9.62 -3.84
CA PHE A 96 -9.21 -10.34 -3.15
C PHE A 96 -9.78 -11.59 -2.48
N GLN A 97 -9.06 -12.69 -2.64
CA GLN A 97 -9.23 -13.91 -1.86
C GLN A 97 -8.07 -14.00 -0.87
N TYR A 98 -8.38 -13.89 0.41
CA TYR A 98 -7.41 -14.04 1.49
C TYR A 98 -7.42 -15.48 2.01
N ASP A 99 -6.24 -16.05 2.22
CA ASP A 99 -6.05 -17.36 2.84
C ASP A 99 -6.31 -17.32 4.36
N GLN A 100 -6.08 -18.46 5.03
CA GLN A 100 -6.28 -18.61 6.48
C GLN A 100 -5.32 -17.76 7.33
N ASP A 101 -4.15 -17.40 6.77
CA ASP A 101 -3.19 -16.50 7.41
C ASP A 101 -3.56 -15.02 7.16
N GLY A 102 -4.66 -14.78 6.44
CA GLY A 102 -5.08 -13.46 6.01
C GLY A 102 -4.23 -12.91 4.87
N LYS A 103 -3.37 -13.69 4.21
CA LYS A 103 -2.58 -13.21 3.08
C LYS A 103 -3.38 -13.31 1.78
N PRO A 104 -3.26 -12.34 0.87
CA PRO A 104 -3.97 -12.41 -0.41
C PRO A 104 -3.32 -13.49 -1.25
N SER A 105 -4.09 -14.53 -1.58
CA SER A 105 -3.63 -15.67 -2.38
C SER A 105 -4.03 -15.51 -3.85
N MET A 106 -5.26 -15.09 -4.10
CA MET A 106 -5.81 -14.87 -5.44
C MET A 106 -6.45 -13.50 -5.54
N ILE A 107 -6.45 -12.96 -6.75
CA ILE A 107 -7.13 -11.72 -7.11
C ILE A 107 -7.96 -11.93 -8.37
N ARG A 108 -8.99 -11.11 -8.54
CA ARG A 108 -9.80 -11.08 -9.75
C ARG A 108 -10.21 -9.65 -10.06
N MET A 109 -10.16 -9.29 -11.33
CA MET A 109 -10.75 -8.06 -11.83
C MET A 109 -12.16 -8.32 -12.38
N PRO A 110 -13.04 -7.30 -12.48
CA PRO A 110 -14.35 -7.43 -13.10
C PRO A 110 -14.27 -8.10 -14.46
N GLY A 111 -14.98 -9.23 -14.61
CA GLY A 111 -15.02 -10.00 -15.86
C GLY A 111 -13.77 -10.83 -16.19
N GLY A 112 -12.71 -10.76 -15.37
CA GLY A 112 -11.52 -11.58 -15.54
C GLY A 112 -11.58 -12.91 -14.78
N ASP A 113 -10.54 -13.72 -14.95
CA ASP A 113 -10.32 -14.95 -14.16
C ASP A 113 -9.64 -14.64 -12.82
N TRP A 114 -9.69 -15.61 -11.91
CA TRP A 114 -8.88 -15.59 -10.69
C TRP A 114 -7.43 -15.91 -11.05
N VAL A 115 -6.51 -15.04 -10.65
CA VAL A 115 -5.07 -15.19 -10.84
C VAL A 115 -4.34 -15.07 -9.50
N PRO A 116 -3.13 -15.62 -9.35
CA PRO A 116 -2.34 -15.43 -8.14
C PRO A 116 -2.16 -13.94 -7.81
N ALA A 117 -2.28 -13.58 -6.54
CA ALA A 117 -2.16 -12.18 -6.09
C ALA A 117 -0.75 -11.61 -6.32
N TYR A 118 0.27 -12.47 -6.28
CA TYR A 118 1.67 -12.11 -6.46
C TYR A 118 2.30 -12.88 -7.63
N SER A 119 3.24 -12.23 -8.31
CA SER A 119 4.18 -12.79 -9.27
C SER A 119 5.62 -12.49 -8.82
N ASP A 120 6.62 -12.93 -9.59
CA ASP A 120 8.03 -12.69 -9.27
C ASP A 120 8.38 -11.19 -9.12
N ASP A 121 7.63 -10.32 -9.81
CA ASP A 121 7.77 -8.85 -9.79
C ASP A 121 6.91 -8.14 -8.71
N GLY A 122 6.27 -8.89 -7.81
CA GLY A 122 5.39 -8.33 -6.77
C GLY A 122 3.90 -8.49 -7.08
N TRP A 123 3.10 -7.44 -6.90
CA TRP A 123 1.65 -7.52 -7.11
C TRP A 123 1.29 -7.84 -8.57
N ASN A 124 0.48 -8.88 -8.78
CA ASN A 124 0.03 -9.32 -10.08
C ASN A 124 -1.22 -8.56 -10.58
N ILE A 125 -1.33 -7.26 -10.25
CA ILE A 125 -2.49 -6.43 -10.59
C ILE A 125 -2.11 -5.56 -11.78
N ARG A 126 -2.66 -5.90 -12.95
CA ARG A 126 -2.37 -5.24 -14.23
C ARG A 126 -3.65 -4.67 -14.82
N CYS A 127 -3.57 -3.48 -15.41
CA CYS A 127 -4.70 -2.88 -16.09
C CYS A 127 -5.20 -3.80 -17.21
N PRO A 128 -6.50 -4.14 -17.30
CA PRO A 128 -6.98 -5.04 -18.33
C PRO A 128 -6.83 -4.46 -19.74
N GLN A 129 -6.79 -3.13 -19.86
CA GLN A 129 -6.68 -2.41 -21.14
C GLN A 129 -5.23 -2.31 -21.64
N CYS A 130 -4.30 -1.74 -20.86
CA CYS A 130 -2.90 -1.56 -21.31
C CYS A 130 -1.89 -2.56 -20.72
N LYS A 131 -2.33 -3.46 -19.83
CA LYS A 131 -1.47 -4.40 -19.09
C LYS A 131 -0.41 -3.74 -18.20
N GLY A 132 -0.43 -2.41 -18.06
CA GLY A 132 0.46 -1.67 -17.19
C GLY A 132 0.22 -1.96 -15.70
N PRO A 133 1.20 -1.68 -14.83
CA PRO A 133 1.03 -1.79 -13.38
C PRO A 133 -0.10 -0.90 -12.88
N MET A 134 -0.79 -1.36 -11.84
CA MET A 134 -1.75 -0.57 -11.09
C MET A 134 -1.24 -0.36 -9.67
N MET A 135 -1.76 0.68 -9.00
CA MET A 135 -1.46 0.98 -7.60
C MET A 135 -2.76 1.05 -6.80
N PRO A 136 -2.78 0.77 -5.48
CA PRO A 136 -3.95 1.03 -4.66
C PRO A 136 -4.42 2.48 -4.82
N ALA A 137 -5.69 2.67 -5.12
CA ALA A 137 -6.29 4.01 -5.27
C ALA A 137 -6.63 4.63 -3.92
N GLU A 138 -6.82 3.79 -2.90
CA GLU A 138 -7.19 4.18 -1.54
C GLU A 138 -6.22 3.55 -0.55
N LEU A 139 -5.86 4.29 0.49
CA LEU A 139 -5.14 3.73 1.63
C LEU A 139 -6.12 2.93 2.50
N PRO A 140 -5.75 1.72 2.95
CA PRO A 140 -6.59 0.95 3.89
C PRO A 140 -6.88 1.77 5.15
N ARG A 141 -8.16 1.93 5.48
CA ARG A 141 -8.60 2.60 6.70
C ARG A 141 -8.39 1.69 7.91
N SER A 142 -7.89 2.24 9.00
CA SER A 142 -7.71 1.48 10.22
C SER A 142 -9.09 1.16 10.80
N ALA A 143 -9.25 -0.01 11.41
CA ALA A 143 -10.52 -0.36 12.08
C ALA A 143 -10.83 0.55 13.28
N ASP A 144 -9.82 1.26 13.79
CA ASP A 144 -9.93 2.21 14.89
C ASP A 144 -10.22 3.65 14.42
N ASP A 145 -10.16 3.93 13.11
CA ASP A 145 -10.46 5.25 12.59
C ASP A 145 -11.98 5.53 12.67
N PRO A 146 -12.41 6.73 13.09
CA PRO A 146 -13.83 7.07 13.10
C PRO A 146 -14.41 6.99 11.67
N PRO A 147 -15.69 6.59 11.53
CA PRO A 147 -16.33 6.53 10.21
C PRO A 147 -16.27 7.89 9.52
N PRO A 148 -16.15 7.93 8.18
CA PRO A 148 -16.05 9.18 7.47
C PRO A 148 -17.36 9.94 7.67
N ALA A 149 -17.28 11.26 7.87
CA ALA A 149 -18.47 12.09 7.93
C ALA A 149 -19.29 11.85 6.66
N GLN A 150 -20.54 11.40 6.82
CA GLN A 150 -21.42 11.19 5.68
C GLN A 150 -21.56 12.53 4.96
N PRO A 151 -21.39 12.58 3.62
CA PRO A 151 -21.61 13.82 2.88
C PRO A 151 -23.03 14.28 3.19
N ALA A 152 -23.18 15.56 3.57
CA ALA A 152 -24.46 16.14 3.90
C ALA A 152 -25.43 15.90 2.72
N PRO A 153 -26.69 15.51 2.99
CA PRO A 153 -27.65 15.29 1.93
C PRO A 153 -27.75 16.57 1.09
N HIS A 154 -27.41 16.47 -0.20
CA HIS A 154 -27.64 17.55 -1.15
C HIS A 154 -29.14 17.84 -1.16
N SER A 155 -29.52 18.98 -0.58
CA SER A 155 -30.89 19.49 -0.58
C SER A 155 -31.19 20.25 -1.86
#